data_AF-A0A0F0LWK2-F1
#
_entry.id   AF-A0A0F0LWK2-F1
#
_cell.length_a   1.000
_cell.length_b   1.000
_cell.length_c   1.000
_cell.angle_alpha   90.00
_cell.angle_beta   90.00
_cell.angle_gamma   90.00
#
_symmetry.space_group_name_H-M   'P 1'
#
loop_
_entity.id
_entity.type
_entity.pdbx_description
1 polymer ?
#
loop_
_entity_poly.entity_id
_entity_poly.type
_entity_poly.pdbx_seq_one_letter_code
_entity_poly.pdbx_strand_id
1 'polypeptide(L)'
;MPRRLAVAMATVLFVALVVCGFGFGTLLTDVDVVSAGGVGPVPGALAVVAAAGALALVILPPGRAVVAVPAAVAAAFLSYVVVLGAGVLVASSDPAVALSAVGRAAASWPGIVVAGAAALAALSVRVFTPRRG
;
A
#
# COMPACT_ATOMS: atom_id res chain seq x y z
N MET A 1 2.32 15.58 -20.05
CA MET A 1 1.21 15.02 -19.24
C MET A 1 1.01 15.88 -18.01
N PRO A 2 -0.22 16.29 -17.65
CA PRO A 2 -0.47 17.02 -16.40
C PRO A 2 -0.18 16.13 -15.20
N ARG A 3 0.51 16.66 -14.18
CA ARG A 3 0.98 15.88 -13.01
C ARG A 3 -0.14 15.12 -12.29
N ARG A 4 -1.34 15.71 -12.21
CA ARG A 4 -2.51 15.08 -11.61
C ARG A 4 -2.89 13.76 -12.30
N LEU A 5 -2.76 13.72 -13.63
CA LEU A 5 -3.02 12.51 -14.40
C LEU A 5 -1.92 11.46 -14.17
N ALA A 6 -0.66 11.88 -14.08
CA ALA A 6 0.45 10.96 -13.78
C ALA A 6 0.30 10.32 -12.39
N VAL A 7 -0.11 11.11 -11.39
CA VAL A 7 -0.43 10.59 -10.05
C VAL A 7 -1.61 9.62 -10.12
N ALA A 8 -2.70 9.97 -10.80
CA ALA A 8 -3.86 9.08 -10.94
C ALA A 8 -3.48 7.73 -11.58
N MET A 9 -2.69 7.75 -12.66
CA MET A 9 -2.20 6.53 -13.30
C MET A 9 -1.29 5.71 -12.39
N ALA A 10 -0.42 6.37 -11.63
CA ALA A 10 0.43 5.68 -10.66
C ALA A 10 -0.37 5.06 -9.51
N THR A 11 -1.42 5.73 -9.03
CA THR A 11 -2.33 5.17 -8.03
C THR A 11 -3.09 3.97 -8.57
N VAL A 12 -3.56 4.02 -9.83
CA VAL A 12 -4.20 2.86 -10.49
C VAL A 12 -3.21 1.72 -10.64
N LEU A 13 -1.97 2.00 -11.09
CA LEU A 13 -0.90 1.00 -11.19
C LEU A 13 -0.59 0.36 -9.84
N PHE A 14 -0.52 1.16 -8.77
CA PHE A 14 -0.33 0.67 -7.41
C PHE A 14 -1.43 -0.32 -7.02
N VAL A 15 -2.70 0.07 -7.15
CA VAL A 15 -3.83 -0.79 -6.79
C VAL A 15 -3.84 -2.06 -7.63
N ALA A 16 -3.61 -1.95 -8.94
CA ALA A 16 -3.54 -3.11 -9.84
C ALA A 16 -2.42 -4.09 -9.43
N LEU A 17 -1.23 -3.59 -9.11
CA LEU A 17 -0.11 -4.41 -8.65
C LEU A 17 -0.39 -5.07 -7.30
N VAL A 18 -1.02 -4.37 -6.37
CA VAL A 18 -1.41 -4.95 -5.06
C VAL A 18 -2.45 -6.05 -5.24
N VAL A 19 -3.52 -5.80 -6.00
CA VAL A 19 -4.58 -6.80 -6.23
C VAL A 19 -4.02 -8.02 -6.97
N CYS A 20 -3.20 -7.80 -7.99
CA CYS A 20 -2.54 -8.87 -8.74
C CYS A 20 -1.58 -9.66 -7.85
N GLY A 21 -0.72 -8.97 -7.08
CA GLY A 21 0.24 -9.59 -6.17
C GLY A 21 -0.43 -10.35 -5.03
N PHE A 22 -1.55 -9.85 -4.49
CA PHE A 22 -2.35 -10.56 -3.50
C PHE A 22 -3.02 -11.80 -4.09
N GLY A 23 -3.62 -11.69 -5.28
CA GLY A 23 -4.23 -12.83 -5.96
C GLY A 23 -3.22 -13.95 -6.23
N PHE A 24 -2.08 -13.63 -6.86
CA PHE A 24 -1.02 -14.62 -7.09
C PHE A 24 -0.40 -15.12 -5.78
N GLY A 25 -0.16 -14.24 -4.81
CA GLY A 25 0.39 -14.63 -3.53
C GLY A 25 -0.49 -15.63 -2.80
N THR A 26 -1.81 -15.43 -2.79
CA THR A 26 -2.76 -16.39 -2.22
C THR A 26 -2.77 -17.72 -2.98
N LEU A 27 -2.74 -17.70 -4.32
CA LEU A 27 -2.67 -18.93 -5.12
C LEU A 27 -1.37 -19.71 -4.90
N LEU A 28 -0.24 -19.03 -4.68
CA LEU A 28 1.06 -19.67 -4.50
C LEU A 28 1.27 -20.18 -3.07
N THR A 29 0.66 -19.53 -2.08
CA THR A 29 0.91 -19.85 -0.67
C THR A 29 -0.22 -20.65 -0.03
N ASP A 30 -1.37 -20.77 -0.69
CA ASP A 30 -2.63 -21.27 -0.10
C ASP A 30 -3.01 -20.52 1.20
N VAL A 31 -2.52 -19.29 1.36
CA VAL A 31 -2.80 -18.43 2.51
C VAL A 31 -3.52 -17.17 2.05
N ASP A 32 -4.69 -16.91 2.64
CA ASP A 32 -5.38 -15.65 2.42
C ASP A 32 -4.65 -14.48 3.07
N VAL A 33 -4.59 -13.36 2.34
CA VAL A 33 -3.99 -12.10 2.82
C VAL A 33 -4.65 -11.60 4.11
N VAL A 34 -5.93 -11.94 4.31
CA VAL A 34 -6.75 -11.56 5.48
C VAL A 34 -7.16 -12.80 6.27
N SER A 35 -6.29 -13.80 6.42
CA SER A 35 -6.52 -14.95 7.31
C SER A 35 -6.21 -14.64 8.78
N ALA A 36 -6.68 -13.50 9.29
CA ALA A 36 -6.83 -13.30 10.73
C ALA A 36 -8.21 -13.86 11.11
N GLY A 37 -8.25 -15.09 11.64
CA GLY A 37 -9.50 -15.74 12.02
C GLY A 37 -10.40 -14.81 12.83
N GLY A 38 -11.63 -14.59 12.34
CA GLY A 38 -12.64 -13.74 12.99
C GLY A 38 -12.74 -12.30 12.48
N VAL A 39 -11.87 -11.85 11.57
CA VAL A 39 -11.90 -10.49 11.02
C VAL A 39 -12.29 -10.54 9.54
N GLY A 40 -13.43 -9.97 9.19
CA GLY A 40 -13.93 -9.96 7.79
C GLY A 40 -12.97 -9.25 6.81
N PRO A 41 -13.27 -9.23 5.50
CA PRO A 41 -12.37 -8.70 4.47
C PRO A 41 -12.20 -7.17 4.50
N VAL A 42 -13.07 -6.47 5.24
CA VAL A 42 -13.18 -5.00 5.23
C VAL A 42 -11.90 -4.27 5.67
N PRO A 43 -11.20 -4.64 6.76
CA PRO A 43 -9.99 -3.94 7.20
C PRO A 43 -8.85 -4.00 6.17
N GLY A 44 -8.72 -5.12 5.46
CA GLY A 44 -7.71 -5.27 4.41
C GLY A 44 -7.97 -4.32 3.24
N ALA A 45 -9.22 -4.24 2.77
CA ALA A 45 -9.60 -3.32 1.70
C ALA A 45 -9.37 -1.85 2.11
N LEU A 46 -9.78 -1.47 3.32
CA LEU A 46 -9.56 -0.12 3.85
C LEU A 46 -8.07 0.23 3.97
N ALA A 47 -7.24 -0.72 4.39
CA ALA A 47 -5.80 -0.53 4.48
C ALA A 47 -5.16 -0.26 3.11
N VAL A 48 -5.57 -0.96 2.06
CA VAL A 48 -5.09 -0.74 0.69
C VAL A 48 -5.53 0.62 0.16
N VAL A 49 -6.79 1.02 0.39
CA VAL A 49 -7.30 2.34 0.00
C VAL A 49 -6.52 3.46 0.70
N ALA A 50 -6.27 3.31 2.01
CA ALA A 50 -5.48 4.27 2.76
C ALA A 50 -4.04 4.36 2.24
N ALA A 51 -3.40 3.22 1.95
CA ALA A 51 -2.06 3.17 1.37
C ALA A 51 -1.99 3.87 0.01
N ALA A 52 -2.99 3.66 -0.85
CA ALA A 52 -3.10 4.34 -2.14
C ALA A 52 -3.23 5.87 -1.97
N GLY A 53 -4.03 6.31 -0.99
CA GLY A 53 -4.17 7.71 -0.62
C GLY A 53 -2.86 8.32 -0.11
N ALA A 54 -2.17 7.64 0.81
CA ALA A 54 -0.89 8.07 1.35
C ALA A 54 0.18 8.21 0.24
N LEU A 55 0.25 7.23 -0.67
CA LEU A 55 1.11 7.28 -1.85
C LEU A 55 0.81 8.50 -2.73
N ALA A 56 -0.47 8.74 -3.04
CA ALA A 56 -0.88 9.87 -3.85
C ALA A 56 -0.51 11.21 -3.18
N LEU A 57 -0.72 11.35 -1.87
CA LEU A 57 -0.38 12.55 -1.10
C LEU A 57 1.12 12.85 -1.09
N VAL A 58 1.97 11.83 -1.06
CA VAL A 58 3.43 12.02 -1.12
C VAL A 58 3.89 12.45 -2.51
N ILE A 59 3.26 11.95 -3.56
CA ILE A 59 3.72 12.17 -4.95
C ILE A 59 3.07 13.42 -5.58
N LEU A 60 1.93 13.88 -5.08
CA LEU A 60 1.22 15.05 -5.61
C LEU A 60 2.02 16.37 -5.59
N PRO A 61 2.77 16.74 -4.52
CA PRO A 61 3.41 18.05 -4.40
C PRO A 61 4.59 18.24 -5.37
N PRO A 62 4.68 19.38 -6.09
CA PRO A 62 5.82 19.69 -6.95
C PRO A 62 7.15 19.81 -6.18
N GLY A 63 8.27 19.46 -6.82
CA GLY A 63 9.62 19.66 -6.28
C GLY A 63 10.26 18.50 -5.50
N ARG A 64 9.51 17.47 -5.09
CA ARG A 64 10.04 16.36 -4.26
C ARG A 64 10.62 15.16 -5.02
N ALA A 65 11.05 15.36 -6.28
CA ALA A 65 11.34 14.25 -7.20
C ALA A 65 12.40 13.25 -6.67
N VAL A 66 13.44 13.70 -5.97
CA VAL A 66 14.56 12.85 -5.50
C VAL A 66 14.24 12.05 -4.24
N VAL A 67 13.39 12.56 -3.35
CA VAL A 67 12.98 11.90 -2.08
C VAL A 67 11.66 11.12 -2.22
N ALA A 68 10.92 11.34 -3.31
CA ALA A 68 9.57 10.81 -3.50
C ALA A 68 9.43 9.29 -3.45
N VAL A 69 10.40 8.50 -3.94
CA VAL A 69 10.25 7.03 -3.99
C VAL A 69 10.34 6.41 -2.59
N PRO A 70 11.43 6.56 -1.82
CA PRO A 70 11.49 5.99 -0.48
C PRO A 70 10.40 6.56 0.44
N ALA A 71 10.06 7.85 0.29
CA ALA A 71 8.96 8.45 1.04
C ALA A 71 7.59 7.87 0.67
N ALA A 72 7.32 7.59 -0.61
CA ALA A 72 6.05 7.01 -1.05
C ALA A 72 5.93 5.55 -0.61
N VAL A 73 7.02 4.78 -0.67
CA VAL A 73 7.08 3.41 -0.15
C VAL A 73 6.80 3.40 1.35
N ALA A 74 7.51 4.24 2.12
CA ALA A 74 7.31 4.33 3.57
C ALA A 74 5.88 4.77 3.91
N ALA A 75 5.33 5.78 3.22
CA ALA A 75 3.97 6.26 3.47
C ALA A 75 2.90 5.21 3.14
N ALA A 76 3.02 4.53 1.99
CA ALA A 76 2.08 3.48 1.61
C ALA A 76 2.15 2.29 2.59
N PHE A 77 3.35 1.84 2.94
CA PHE A 77 3.55 0.72 3.85
C PHE A 77 3.07 1.05 5.27
N LEU A 78 3.47 2.19 5.83
CA LEU A 78 3.03 2.61 7.16
C LEU A 78 1.51 2.82 7.20
N SER A 79 0.93 3.45 6.18
CA SER A 79 -0.51 3.64 6.12
C SER A 79 -1.26 2.31 6.02
N TYR A 80 -0.75 1.35 5.25
CA TYR A 80 -1.32 0.00 5.17
C TYR A 80 -1.32 -0.67 6.55
N VAL A 81 -0.17 -0.72 7.21
CA VAL A 81 0.00 -1.39 8.50
C VAL A 81 -0.83 -0.73 9.61
N VAL A 82 -0.84 0.60 9.67
CA VAL A 82 -1.60 1.36 10.69
C VAL A 82 -3.11 1.19 10.51
N VAL A 83 -3.61 1.32 9.27
CA VAL A 83 -5.06 1.21 9.02
C VAL A 83 -5.54 -0.23 9.14
N LEU A 84 -4.72 -1.21 8.75
CA LEU A 84 -5.02 -2.61 9.00
C LEU A 84 -5.12 -2.88 10.51
N GLY A 85 -4.12 -2.45 11.28
CA GLY A 85 -4.11 -2.62 12.74
C GLY A 85 -5.30 -1.95 13.41
N ALA A 86 -5.63 -0.71 13.02
CA ALA A 86 -6.80 0.00 13.53
C ALA A 86 -8.11 -0.71 13.16
N GLY A 87 -8.25 -1.18 11.92
CA GLY A 87 -9.44 -1.90 11.47
C GLY A 87 -9.61 -3.25 12.18
N VAL A 88 -8.52 -3.98 12.43
CA VAL A 88 -8.53 -5.21 13.22
C VAL A 88 -8.89 -4.91 14.67
N LEU A 89 -8.29 -3.87 15.28
CA LEU A 89 -8.58 -3.47 16.66
C LEU A 89 -10.07 -3.15 16.86
N VAL A 90 -10.67 -2.42 15.93
CA VAL A 90 -12.11 -2.09 15.98
C VAL A 90 -12.97 -3.35 15.80
N ALA A 91 -12.56 -4.27 14.94
CA ALA A 91 -13.32 -5.48 14.66
C ALA A 91 -13.21 -6.55 15.78
N SER A 92 -12.03 -6.75 16.36
CA SER A 92 -11.79 -7.75 17.40
C SER A 92 -12.00 -7.22 18.83
N SER A 93 -11.93 -5.91 19.03
CA SER A 93 -11.82 -5.27 20.35
C SER A 93 -10.66 -5.80 21.21
N ASP A 94 -9.68 -6.45 20.59
CA ASP A 94 -8.53 -7.07 21.25
C ASP A 94 -7.21 -6.48 20.68
N PRO A 95 -6.45 -5.73 21.48
CA PRO A 95 -5.19 -5.13 21.05
C PRO A 95 -4.09 -6.16 20.78
N ALA A 96 -4.11 -7.34 21.42
CA ALA A 96 -3.14 -8.39 21.15
C ALA A 96 -3.36 -8.97 19.74
N VAL A 97 -4.62 -9.16 19.34
CA VAL A 97 -4.97 -9.59 17.97
C VAL A 97 -4.54 -8.54 16.95
N ALA A 98 -4.83 -7.26 17.19
CA ALA A 98 -4.42 -6.18 16.31
C ALA A 98 -2.91 -6.09 16.13
N LEU A 99 -2.14 -6.17 17.23
CA LEU A 99 -0.69 -6.12 17.18
C LEU A 99 -0.09 -7.33 16.46
N SER A 100 -0.68 -8.52 16.66
CA SER A 100 -0.26 -9.73 15.95
C SER A 100 -0.52 -9.63 14.43
N ALA A 101 -1.65 -9.04 14.03
CA ALA A 101 -2.00 -8.83 12.62
C ALA A 101 -1.05 -7.81 11.96
N VAL A 102 -0.76 -6.71 12.64
CA VAL A 102 0.23 -5.70 12.24
C VAL A 102 1.60 -6.32 12.06
N GLY A 103 2.08 -7.08 13.06
CA GLY A 103 3.39 -7.73 13.03
C GLY A 103 3.51 -8.73 11.89
N ARG A 104 2.49 -9.57 11.69
CA ARG A 104 2.44 -10.49 10.56
C ARG A 104 2.43 -9.74 9.24
N ALA A 105 1.53 -8.78 9.05
CA ALA A 105 1.42 -8.04 7.79
C ALA A 105 2.71 -7.28 7.44
N ALA A 106 3.42 -6.74 8.44
CA ALA A 106 4.67 -6.04 8.25
C ALA A 106 5.85 -6.97 7.94
N ALA A 107 5.90 -8.16 8.55
CA ALA A 107 7.01 -9.11 8.42
C ALA A 107 6.82 -10.18 7.34
N SER A 108 5.68 -10.17 6.63
CA SER A 108 5.34 -11.20 5.63
C SER A 108 5.21 -10.63 4.23
N TRP A 109 4.97 -11.55 3.28
CA TRP A 109 4.89 -11.25 1.86
C TRP A 109 3.88 -10.16 1.45
N PRO A 110 2.71 -9.94 2.11
CA PRO A 110 1.81 -8.85 1.74
C PRO A 110 2.47 -7.48 1.91
N GLY A 111 3.26 -7.31 2.97
CA GLY A 111 4.04 -6.09 3.19
C GLY A 111 5.04 -5.83 2.07
N ILE A 112 5.70 -6.90 1.58
CA ILE A 112 6.63 -6.84 0.44
C ILE A 112 5.90 -6.43 -0.84
N VAL A 113 4.71 -6.99 -1.09
CA VAL A 113 3.89 -6.64 -2.26
C VAL A 113 3.47 -5.17 -2.23
N VAL A 114 2.98 -4.67 -1.09
CA VAL A 114 2.61 -3.26 -0.93
C VAL A 114 3.81 -2.33 -1.14
N ALA A 115 4.96 -2.65 -0.53
CA ALA A 115 6.17 -1.85 -0.67
C ALA A 115 6.70 -1.85 -2.12
N GLY A 116 6.73 -3.01 -2.77
CA GLY A 116 7.16 -3.17 -4.17
C GLY A 116 6.23 -2.45 -5.15
N ALA A 117 4.92 -2.59 -4.98
CA ALA A 117 3.92 -1.87 -5.77
C ALA A 117 4.07 -0.35 -5.60
N ALA A 118 4.29 0.13 -4.38
CA ALA A 118 4.50 1.55 -4.11
C ALA A 118 5.76 2.08 -4.79
N ALA A 119 6.84 1.29 -4.78
CA ALA A 119 8.10 1.65 -5.45
C ALA A 119 7.90 1.80 -6.96
N LEU A 120 7.26 0.81 -7.61
CA LEU A 120 6.98 0.82 -9.05
C LEU A 120 6.04 1.96 -9.45
N ALA A 121 4.99 2.19 -8.67
CA ALA A 121 4.08 3.32 -8.87
C ALA A 121 4.81 4.66 -8.77
N ALA A 122 5.63 4.86 -7.73
CA ALA A 122 6.39 6.09 -7.57
C ALA A 122 7.45 6.30 -8.68
N LEU A 123 8.08 5.22 -9.14
CA LEU A 123 9.02 5.25 -10.27
C LEU A 123 8.33 5.66 -11.57
N SER A 124 7.12 5.16 -11.83
CA SER A 124 6.37 5.51 -13.05
C SER A 124 6.16 7.03 -13.17
N VAL A 125 5.86 7.72 -12.06
CA VAL A 125 5.69 9.18 -12.07
C VAL A 125 6.98 9.91 -12.43
N ARG A 126 8.14 9.42 -11.98
CA ARG A 126 9.44 10.00 -12.37
C ARG A 126 9.69 9.90 -13.88
N VAL A 127 9.32 8.77 -14.48
CA VAL A 127 9.49 8.55 -15.94
C VAL A 127 8.60 9.51 -16.73
N PHE A 128 7.36 9.75 -16.28
CA PHE A 128 6.41 10.61 -17.01
C PHE A 128 6.55 12.11 -16.74
N THR A 129 7.36 12.53 -15.78
CA THR A 129 7.56 13.96 -15.45
C THR A 129 8.89 14.44 -16.05
N PRO A 130 8.90 15.28 -17.10
CA PRO A 130 10.13 15.76 -17.71
C PRO A 130 10.98 16.53 -16.68
N ARG A 131 12.28 16.24 -16.61
CA ARG A 131 13.23 17.12 -15.93
C ARG A 131 13.26 18.44 -16.71
N ARG A 132 12.71 19.51 -16.13
CA ARG A 132 13.00 20.85 -16.63
C ARG A 132 14.47 21.10 -16.34
N GLY A 133 15.28 21.07 -17.41
CA GLY A 133 16.66 21.56 -17.41
C GLY A 133 16.68 23.07 -17.24
#